data_AF-A0A916WW70-F1
#
_entry.id   AF-A0A916WW70-F1
#
_cell.length_a   1.000
_cell.length_b   1.000
_cell.length_c   1.000
_cell.angle_alpha   90.00
_cell.angle_beta   90.00
_cell.angle_gamma   90.00
#
_symmetry.space_group_name_H-M   'P 1'
#
loop_
_entity.id
_entity.type
_entity.pdbx_description
1 polymer ?
#
loop_
_entity_poly.entity_id
_entity_poly.type
_entity_poly.pdbx_seq_one_letter_code
_entity_poly.pdbx_strand_id
1 'polypeptide(L)'
;MHKRYWVYILTTRKGGTLYTGVTNDLPRRLNEHISGAGSQFTKRYSVKRLIWYEEHETAPQAIAREKAIKRWPRKWKIDLIEDLNPDWFDLVRHLNR
;
A
#
# COMPACT_ATOMS: atom_id res chain seq x y z
N MET A 1 13.65 16.36 12.67
CA MET A 1 12.53 15.41 12.47
C MET A 1 12.94 14.39 11.44
N HIS A 2 13.07 13.11 11.80
CA HIS A 2 13.34 12.05 10.83
C HIS A 2 12.11 11.86 9.94
N LYS A 3 12.28 12.02 8.62
CA LYS A 3 11.21 11.74 7.65
C LYS A 3 11.10 10.24 7.47
N ARG A 4 9.89 9.70 7.53
CA ARG A 4 9.58 8.30 7.25
C ARG A 4 8.96 8.18 5.87
N TYR A 5 9.25 7.09 5.19
CA TYR A 5 8.71 6.75 3.88
C TYR A 5 8.03 5.39 3.98
N TRP A 6 6.95 5.21 3.24
CA TRP A 6 6.11 4.03 3.32
C TRP A 6 5.91 3.46 1.94
N VAL A 7 6.14 2.16 1.80
CA VAL A 7 5.63 1.38 0.67
C VAL A 7 4.34 0.72 1.13
N TYR A 8 3.32 0.72 0.29
CA TYR A 8 2.01 0.16 0.66
C TYR A 8 1.40 -0.62 -0.50
N ILE A 9 0.55 -1.58 -0.16
CA ILE A 9 -0.26 -2.33 -1.12
C ILE A 9 -1.74 -2.15 -0.80
N LEU A 10 -2.50 -1.68 -1.80
CA LEU A 10 -3.95 -1.60 -1.76
C LEU A 10 -4.57 -2.70 -2.61
N THR A 11 -5.81 -3.06 -2.28
CA THR A 11 -6.63 -3.96 -3.10
C THR A 11 -8.09 -3.54 -3.19
N THR A 12 -8.80 -4.14 -4.14
CA THR A 12 -10.26 -4.07 -4.27
C THR A 12 -10.96 -5.11 -3.40
N ARG A 13 -10.41 -6.33 -3.31
CA ARG A 13 -10.94 -7.48 -2.54
C ARG A 13 -9.86 -8.54 -2.33
N LYS A 14 -10.09 -9.54 -1.48
CA LYS A 14 -9.17 -10.69 -1.33
C LYS A 14 -8.92 -11.35 -2.70
N GLY A 15 -7.66 -11.50 -3.06
CA GLY A 15 -7.25 -12.02 -4.37
C GLY A 15 -7.52 -11.10 -5.57
N GLY A 16 -7.90 -9.82 -5.35
CA GLY A 16 -8.21 -8.86 -6.40
C GLY A 16 -7.00 -8.15 -7.01
N THR A 17 -7.25 -7.01 -7.66
CA THR A 17 -6.19 -6.16 -8.21
C THR A 17 -5.31 -5.65 -7.07
N LEU A 18 -3.99 -5.64 -7.29
CA LEU A 18 -3.02 -5.12 -6.34
C LEU A 18 -2.45 -3.81 -6.89
N TYR A 19 -2.44 -2.78 -6.05
CA TYR A 19 -1.80 -1.51 -6.35
C TYR A 19 -0.67 -1.30 -5.34
N THR A 20 0.55 -1.05 -5.83
CA THR A 20 1.72 -0.75 -4.99
C THR A 20 2.13 0.70 -5.19
N GLY A 21 2.35 1.41 -4.09
CA GLY A 21 2.80 2.80 -4.13
C GLY A 21 3.74 3.15 -2.99
N VAL A 22 4.31 4.35 -3.08
CA VAL A 22 5.18 4.96 -2.05
C VAL A 22 4.62 6.32 -1.63
N THR A 23 4.79 6.69 -0.36
CA THR A 23 4.45 8.01 0.19
C THR A 23 5.30 8.34 1.41
N ASN A 24 5.50 9.62 1.72
CA ASN A 24 6.11 10.06 2.99
C ASN A 24 5.05 10.35 4.08
N ASP A 25 3.78 10.14 3.75
CA ASP A 25 2.63 10.38 4.63
C ASP A 25 1.53 9.40 4.22
N LEU A 26 1.48 8.26 4.92
CA LEU A 26 0.57 7.17 4.63
C LEU A 26 -0.89 7.50 5.00
N PRO A 27 -1.20 8.05 6.19
CA PRO A 27 -2.57 8.44 6.54
C PRO A 27 -3.18 9.44 5.56
N ARG A 28 -2.46 10.52 5.20
CA ARG A 28 -2.95 11.48 4.20
C ARG A 28 -3.21 10.81 2.86
N ARG A 29 -2.28 9.96 2.40
CA ARG A 29 -2.41 9.29 1.10
C ARG A 29 -3.61 8.33 1.06
N LEU A 30 -3.86 7.62 2.14
CA LEU A 30 -5.03 6.75 2.26
C LEU A 30 -6.33 7.56 2.28
N ASN A 31 -6.37 8.66 3.02
CA ASN A 31 -7.50 9.58 3.03
C ASN A 31 -7.80 10.13 1.63
N GLU A 32 -6.78 10.49 0.84
CA GLU A 32 -6.94 10.87 -0.57
C GLU A 32 -7.58 9.74 -1.40
N HIS A 33 -7.14 8.50 -1.23
CA HIS A 33 -7.71 7.36 -1.95
C HIS A 33 -9.15 7.03 -1.52
N ILE A 34 -9.47 7.14 -0.23
CA ILE A 34 -10.80 6.86 0.32
C ILE A 34 -11.81 7.93 -0.08
N SER A 35 -11.44 9.21 0.08
CA SER A 35 -12.25 10.39 -0.27
C SER A 35 -12.44 10.56 -1.78
N GLY A 36 -11.68 9.81 -2.58
CA GLY A 36 -11.66 9.98 -4.02
C GLY A 36 -10.97 11.28 -4.43
N ALA A 37 -10.14 11.90 -3.60
CA ALA A 37 -9.24 12.99 -4.02
C ALA A 37 -7.92 12.48 -4.62
N GLY A 38 -7.69 11.16 -4.61
CA GLY A 38 -6.51 10.50 -5.18
C GLY A 38 -6.45 10.47 -6.71
N SER A 39 -5.45 9.77 -7.26
CA SER A 39 -5.22 9.69 -8.71
C SER A 39 -6.44 9.16 -9.47
N GLN A 40 -6.57 9.57 -10.74
CA GLN A 40 -7.67 9.18 -11.64
C GLN A 40 -7.88 7.65 -11.73
N PHE A 41 -6.80 6.87 -11.54
CA PHE A 41 -6.83 5.41 -11.43
C PHE A 41 -7.59 4.92 -10.19
N THR A 42 -7.32 5.50 -9.01
CA THR A 42 -7.97 5.08 -7.76
C THR A 42 -9.44 5.50 -7.65
N LYS A 43 -9.82 6.60 -8.31
CA LYS A 43 -11.24 6.95 -8.53
C LYS A 43 -11.98 5.90 -9.37
N ARG A 44 -11.33 5.36 -10.41
CA ARG A 44 -11.96 4.45 -11.38
C ARG A 44 -12.10 3.01 -10.89
N TYR A 45 -11.20 2.54 -10.02
CA TYR A 45 -11.11 1.12 -9.66
C TYR A 45 -11.45 0.77 -8.21
N SER A 46 -11.86 1.74 -7.37
CA SER A 46 -12.27 1.50 -5.97
C SER A 46 -11.23 0.71 -5.14
N VAL A 47 -9.94 0.90 -5.43
CA VAL A 47 -8.84 0.25 -4.70
C VAL A 47 -8.63 1.01 -3.39
N LYS A 48 -9.39 0.67 -2.35
CA LYS A 48 -9.46 1.44 -1.10
C LYS A 48 -8.96 0.68 0.13
N ARG A 49 -8.77 -0.64 0.04
CA ARG A 49 -8.40 -1.46 1.19
C ARG A 49 -6.89 -1.54 1.33
N LEU A 50 -6.33 -1.07 2.43
CA LEU A 50 -4.93 -1.26 2.75
C LEU A 50 -4.73 -2.65 3.30
N ILE A 51 -3.85 -3.45 2.69
CA ILE A 51 -3.65 -4.84 3.10
C ILE A 51 -2.21 -5.13 3.52
N TRP A 52 -1.26 -4.24 3.21
CA TRP A 52 0.13 -4.36 3.60
C TRP A 52 0.83 -3.00 3.52
N TYR A 53 1.80 -2.74 4.39
CA TYR A 53 2.70 -1.59 4.31
C TYR A 53 4.05 -1.87 5.00
N GLU A 54 5.10 -1.15 4.59
CA GLU A 54 6.47 -1.26 5.11
C GLU A 54 7.08 0.15 5.24
N GLU A 55 7.77 0.41 6.35
CA GLU A 55 8.42 1.69 6.65
C GLU A 55 9.89 1.69 6.21
N HIS A 56 10.38 2.85 5.75
CA HIS A 56 11.76 3.09 5.38
C HIS A 56 12.24 4.46 5.87
N GLU A 57 13.53 4.55 6.18
CA GLU A 57 14.18 5.77 6.67
C GLU A 57 14.44 6.78 5.56
N THR A 58 14.56 6.34 4.30
CA THR A 58 14.91 7.20 3.18
C THR A 58 14.02 6.98 1.96
N ALA A 59 13.80 8.03 1.18
CA ALA A 59 13.02 7.96 -0.07
C ALA A 59 13.61 6.96 -1.08
N PRO A 60 14.95 6.92 -1.31
CA PRO A 60 15.53 5.96 -2.24
C PRO A 60 15.29 4.49 -1.86
N GLN A 61 15.36 4.15 -0.56
CA GLN A 61 15.05 2.80 -0.08
C GLN A 61 13.60 2.42 -0.39
N ALA A 62 12.65 3.29 -0.06
CA ALA A 62 11.23 3.05 -0.33
C ALA A 62 10.94 2.93 -1.84
N ILE A 63 11.55 3.79 -2.67
CA ILE A 63 11.41 3.73 -4.13
C ILE A 63 12.00 2.43 -4.69
N ALA A 64 13.18 2.01 -4.22
CA ALA A 64 13.79 0.76 -4.65
C ALA A 64 12.91 -0.44 -4.28
N ARG A 65 12.36 -0.45 -3.06
CA ARG A 65 11.45 -1.49 -2.58
C ARG A 65 10.16 -1.54 -3.39
N GLU A 66 9.54 -0.38 -3.66
CA GLU A 66 8.34 -0.28 -4.51
C GLU A 66 8.58 -0.84 -5.92
N LYS A 67 9.71 -0.47 -6.54
CA LYS A 67 10.12 -0.99 -7.85
C LYS A 67 10.35 -2.49 -7.83
N ALA A 68 11.00 -3.02 -6.79
CA ALA A 68 11.21 -4.45 -6.63
C ALA A 68 9.88 -5.20 -6.55
N ILE A 69 8.99 -4.78 -5.63
CA ILE A 69 7.66 -5.37 -5.46
C ILE A 69 6.88 -5.33 -6.78
N LYS A 70 6.86 -4.19 -7.48
CA LYS A 70 6.14 -4.08 -8.77
C LYS A 70 6.58 -5.13 -9.80
N ARG A 71 7.89 -5.44 -9.87
CA ARG A 71 8.46 -6.44 -10.80
C ARG A 71 8.22 -7.89 -10.37
N TRP A 72 7.82 -8.15 -9.13
CA TRP A 72 7.62 -9.52 -8.66
C TRP A 72 6.45 -10.22 -9.37
N PRO A 73 6.56 -11.56 -9.54
CA PRO A 73 5.42 -12.40 -9.86
C PRO A 73 4.28 -12.17 -8.88
N ARG A 74 3.05 -12.30 -9.35
CA ARG A 74 1.85 -12.10 -8.53
C ARG A 74 1.87 -12.96 -7.26
N LYS A 75 2.32 -14.22 -7.37
CA LYS A 75 2.41 -15.13 -6.24
C LYS A 75 3.26 -14.57 -5.09
N TRP A 76 4.43 -14.02 -5.37
CA TRP A 76 5.31 -13.48 -4.33
C TRP A 76 4.73 -12.25 -3.63
N LYS A 77 3.94 -11.45 -4.35
CA LYS A 77 3.19 -10.34 -3.74
C LYS A 77 2.13 -10.87 -2.77
N ILE A 78 1.44 -11.95 -3.14
CA ILE A 78 0.44 -12.60 -2.29
C ILE A 78 1.12 -13.20 -1.06
N ASP A 79 2.20 -13.95 -1.25
CA ASP A 79 2.96 -14.55 -0.16
C ASP A 79 3.45 -13.46 0.83
N LEU A 80 3.96 -12.33 0.33
CA LEU A 80 4.33 -11.16 1.16
C LEU A 80 3.16 -10.60 1.98
N ILE A 81 1.98 -10.49 1.37
CA ILE A 81 0.78 -9.97 2.05
C ILE A 81 0.33 -10.97 3.11
N GLU A 82 0.24 -12.26 2.76
CA GLU A 82 -0.37 -13.29 3.60
C GLU A 82 0.51 -13.70 4.79
N ASP A 83 1.83 -13.47 4.71
CA ASP A 83 2.76 -13.63 5.83
C ASP A 83 2.40 -12.72 7.02
N LEU A 84 1.88 -11.51 6.74
CA LEU A 84 1.45 -10.54 7.77
C LEU A 84 -0.08 -10.48 7.95
N ASN A 85 -0.84 -10.67 6.87
CA ASN A 85 -2.27 -10.41 6.79
C ASN A 85 -2.97 -11.48 5.93
N PRO A 86 -3.08 -12.74 6.40
CA PRO A 86 -3.59 -13.87 5.64
C PRO A 86 -5.04 -13.69 5.17
N ASP A 87 -5.82 -12.90 5.90
CA ASP A 87 -7.21 -12.60 5.59
C ASP A 87 -7.43 -11.29 4.84
N TRP A 88 -6.34 -10.57 4.54
CA TRP A 88 -6.38 -9.32 3.80
C TRP A 88 -7.35 -8.32 4.45
N PHE A 89 -7.29 -8.24 5.79
CA PHE A 89 -8.03 -7.27 6.57
C PHE A 89 -7.61 -5.85 6.21
N ASP A 90 -8.55 -4.92 6.32
CA ASP A 90 -8.25 -3.52 6.07
C ASP A 90 -7.42 -2.92 7.22
N LEU A 91 -6.13 -2.71 6.94
CA LEU A 91 -5.16 -2.22 7.91
C LEU A 91 -5.29 -0.72 8.18
N VAL A 92 -6.14 0.02 7.46
CA VAL A 92 -6.36 1.46 7.70
C VAL A 92 -6.69 1.73 9.17
N ARG A 93 -7.47 0.85 9.82
CA ARG A 93 -7.86 0.99 11.23
C ARG A 93 -6.70 0.86 12.22
N HIS A 94 -5.57 0.28 11.82
CA HIS A 94 -4.39 0.09 12.66
C HIS A 94 -3.40 1.26 12.59
N LEU A 95 -3.59 2.20 11.66
CA LEU A 95 -2.71 3.37 11.49
C LEU A 95 -3.01 4.54 12.45
N ASN A 96 -4.16 4.51 13.12
CA ASN A 96 -4.63 5.58 14.02
C ASN A 96 -4.44 5.24 15.52
N ARG A 97 -3.47 4.38 15.87
CA ARG A 97 -3.11 4.09 17.26
C ARG A 97 -1.72 4.62 17.58
#